data_AF-A0A7J9KEL0-F1
#
_entry.id   AF-A0A7J9KEL0-F1
#
_cell.length_a   1.000
_cell.length_b   1.000
_cell.length_c   1.000
_cell.angle_alpha   90.00
_cell.angle_beta   90.00
_cell.angle_gamma   90.00
#
_symmetry.space_group_name_H-M   'P 1'
#
loop_
_entity.id
_entity.type
_entity.pdbx_description
1 polymer ?
#
loop_
_entity_poly.entity_id
_entity_poly.type
_entity_poly.pdbx_seq_one_letter_code
_entity_poly.pdbx_strand_id
1 'polypeptide(L)'
;MPITEKVYVYSFGVMLLDIIFCRKNKLVENDEEAKLDLRRIERLVMVGIWCIQKDLSLRRSMKIVTQMLEGVVQVSVPPCPSPFAFSSV
;
A
#
# COMPACT_ATOMS: atom_id res chain seq x y z
N MET A 1 -18.01 -9.82 13.61
CA MET A 1 -18.08 -9.80 12.12
C MET A 1 -16.72 -9.40 11.53
N PRO A 2 -15.70 -10.28 11.58
CA PRO A 2 -14.34 -9.96 11.13
C PRO A 2 -14.13 -10.02 9.59
N ILE A 3 -15.13 -10.47 8.82
CA ILE A 3 -15.00 -10.68 7.37
C ILE A 3 -15.23 -9.36 6.61
N THR A 4 -16.24 -8.57 6.99
CA THR A 4 -16.60 -7.32 6.31
C THR A 4 -15.52 -6.24 6.45
N GLU A 5 -14.97 -6.03 7.65
CA GLU A 5 -13.85 -5.07 7.85
C GLU A 5 -12.65 -5.38 6.98
N LYS A 6 -12.37 -6.67 6.77
CA LYS A 6 -11.30 -7.13 5.90
C LYS A 6 -11.65 -6.80 4.44
N VAL A 7 -12.86 -7.07 3.96
CA VAL A 7 -13.26 -6.69 2.59
C VAL A 7 -13.07 -5.19 2.31
N TYR A 8 -13.42 -4.31 3.26
CA TYR A 8 -13.22 -2.85 3.09
C TYR A 8 -11.75 -2.46 2.95
N VAL A 9 -10.86 -3.08 3.73
CA VAL A 9 -9.42 -2.86 3.62
C VAL A 9 -8.89 -3.31 2.26
N TYR A 10 -9.49 -4.36 1.65
CA TYR A 10 -9.04 -4.87 0.34
C TYR A 10 -9.34 -3.84 -0.74
N SER A 11 -10.60 -3.43 -0.80
CA SER A 11 -11.08 -2.44 -1.77
C SER A 11 -10.38 -1.11 -1.60
N PHE A 12 -10.11 -0.70 -0.35
CA PHE A 12 -9.28 0.49 -0.06
C PHE A 12 -7.87 0.36 -0.64
N GLY A 13 -7.20 -0.78 -0.44
CA GLY A 13 -5.87 -1.03 -0.99
C GLY A 13 -5.83 -0.99 -2.52
N VAL A 14 -6.81 -1.60 -3.19
CA VAL A 14 -6.94 -1.57 -4.66
C VAL A 14 -7.16 -0.14 -5.16
N MET A 15 -8.13 0.59 -4.59
CA MET A 15 -8.37 2.00 -4.97
C MET A 15 -7.14 2.88 -4.73
N LEU A 16 -6.42 2.67 -3.62
CA LEU A 16 -5.22 3.43 -3.31
C LEU A 16 -4.12 3.19 -4.36
N LEU A 17 -3.91 1.95 -4.79
CA LEU A 17 -2.95 1.61 -5.85
C LEU A 17 -3.37 2.19 -7.21
N ASP A 18 -4.66 2.14 -7.56
CA ASP A 18 -5.18 2.72 -8.80
C ASP A 18 -4.99 4.25 -8.84
N ILE A 19 -5.25 4.93 -7.72
CA ILE A 19 -5.03 6.39 -7.58
C ILE A 19 -3.56 6.73 -7.74
N ILE A 20 -2.65 5.95 -7.15
CA ILE A 20 -1.20 6.16 -7.25
C ILE A 20 -0.72 5.93 -8.69
N PHE A 21 -1.17 4.85 -9.33
CA PHE A 21 -0.77 4.53 -10.70
C PHE A 21 -1.28 5.59 -11.69
N CYS A 22 -2.52 6.06 -11.53
CA CYS A 22 -3.06 7.19 -12.27
C CYS A 22 -2.27 8.49 -12.07
N ARG A 23 -1.77 8.75 -10.85
CA ARG A 23 -0.94 9.92 -10.54
C ARG A 23 0.46 9.82 -11.16
N LYS A 24 1.06 8.64 -11.21
CA LYS A 24 2.39 8.44 -11.81
C LYS A 24 2.43 8.83 -13.29
N ASN A 25 1.33 8.66 -14.03
CA ASN A 25 1.22 9.14 -15.41
C ASN A 25 1.20 10.68 -15.55
N LYS A 26 0.96 11.43 -14.47
CA LYS A 26 0.91 12.91 -14.47
C LYS A 26 2.12 13.58 -13.82
N LEU A 27 3.02 12.84 -13.17
CA LEU A 27 4.15 13.38 -12.38
C LEU A 27 5.48 13.46 -13.16
N VAL A 28 5.43 13.63 -14.49
CA VAL A 28 6.63 13.71 -15.36
C VAL A 28 7.15 15.15 -15.52
N GLU A 29 6.76 16.09 -14.65
CA GLU A 29 7.22 17.48 -14.72
C GLU A 29 7.49 18.04 -13.30
N ASN A 30 8.77 18.31 -12.99
CA ASN A 30 9.35 19.04 -11.83
C ASN A 30 10.03 18.21 -10.71
N ASP A 31 11.32 18.48 -10.50
CA ASP A 31 12.31 17.55 -9.89
C ASP A 31 12.43 17.53 -8.35
N GLU A 32 11.97 18.56 -7.63
CA GLU A 32 12.08 18.61 -6.16
C GLU A 32 10.76 18.27 -5.43
N GLU A 33 9.62 18.71 -5.96
CA GLU A 33 8.31 18.28 -5.46
C GLU A 33 8.08 16.78 -5.76
N ALA A 34 8.58 16.30 -6.90
CA ALA A 34 8.56 14.88 -7.26
C ALA A 34 9.30 13.98 -6.25
N LYS A 35 10.44 14.41 -5.66
CA LYS A 35 11.18 13.57 -4.69
C LYS A 35 10.44 13.41 -3.37
N LEU A 36 9.80 14.47 -2.89
CA LEU A 36 8.92 14.39 -1.71
C LEU A 36 7.68 13.55 -2.00
N ASP A 37 7.14 13.66 -3.22
CA ASP A 37 6.06 12.81 -3.68
C ASP A 37 6.47 11.34 -3.78
N LEU A 38 7.69 11.02 -4.21
CA LEU A 38 8.18 9.64 -4.31
C LEU A 38 8.24 8.93 -2.95
N ARG A 39 8.74 9.58 -1.89
CA ARG A 39 8.74 9.00 -0.53
C ARG A 39 7.32 8.77 0.00
N ARG A 40 6.41 9.69 -0.32
CA ARG A 40 4.99 9.54 0.05
C ARG A 40 4.34 8.40 -0.74
N ILE A 41 4.59 8.34 -2.05
CA ILE A 41 4.13 7.28 -2.95
C ILE A 41 4.65 5.92 -2.47
N GLU A 42 5.93 5.79 -2.13
CA GLU A 42 6.51 4.55 -1.62
C GLU A 42 5.77 4.07 -0.37
N ARG A 43 5.52 4.96 0.59
CA ARG A 43 4.72 4.64 1.79
C ARG A 43 3.31 4.19 1.43
N LEU A 44 2.62 4.91 0.54
CA LEU A 44 1.27 4.57 0.13
C LEU A 44 1.20 3.24 -0.62
N VAL A 45 2.20 2.93 -1.45
CA VAL A 45 2.34 1.64 -2.13
C VAL A 45 2.54 0.52 -1.10
N MET A 46 3.43 0.71 -0.12
CA MET A 46 3.64 -0.29 0.93
C MET A 46 2.37 -0.54 1.75
N VAL A 47 1.62 0.51 2.09
CA VAL A 47 0.31 0.39 2.76
C VAL A 47 -0.69 -0.33 1.88
N GLY A 48 -0.76 -0.01 0.59
CA GLY A 48 -1.60 -0.68 -0.39
C GLY A 48 -1.34 -2.18 -0.44
N ILE A 49 -0.07 -2.59 -0.50
CA ILE A 49 0.33 -4.01 -0.50
C ILE A 49 -0.08 -4.71 0.80
N TRP A 50 0.14 -4.10 1.97
CA TRP A 50 -0.33 -4.64 3.26
C TRP A 50 -1.87 -4.80 3.30
N CYS A 51 -2.61 -3.93 2.61
CA CYS A 51 -4.07 -3.94 2.58
C CYS A 51 -4.66 -5.03 1.68
N ILE A 52 -3.99 -5.36 0.56
CA ILE A 52 -4.45 -6.36 -0.42
C ILE A 52 -3.98 -7.79 -0.12
N GLN A 53 -3.30 -8.00 1.01
CA GLN A 53 -2.76 -9.31 1.37
C GLN A 53 -3.86 -10.39 1.40
N LYS A 54 -3.64 -11.48 0.67
CA LYS A 54 -4.59 -12.60 0.56
C LYS A 54 -4.74 -13.37 1.88
N ASP A 55 -3.67 -13.44 2.67
CA ASP A 55 -3.69 -14.12 3.96
C ASP A 55 -4.41 -13.25 5.02
N LEU A 56 -5.54 -13.76 5.49
CA LEU A 56 -6.38 -13.14 6.50
C LEU A 56 -5.68 -12.97 7.85
N SER A 57 -4.61 -13.72 8.10
CA SER A 57 -3.83 -13.74 9.35
C SER A 57 -2.81 -12.60 9.42
N LEU A 58 -2.32 -12.15 8.27
CA LEU A 58 -1.33 -11.06 8.13
C LEU A 58 -1.98 -9.69 7.93
N ARG A 59 -3.31 -9.67 7.83
CA ARG A 59 -4.06 -8.49 7.43
C ARG A 59 -4.10 -7.45 8.54
N ARG A 60 -3.58 -6.26 8.24
CA ARG A 60 -3.67 -5.08 9.12
C ARG A 60 -5.14 -4.70 9.31
N SER A 61 -5.51 -4.32 10.54
CA SER A 61 -6.83 -3.71 10.79
C SER A 61 -6.87 -2.30 10.21
N MET A 62 -8.08 -1.79 9.93
CA MET A 62 -8.25 -0.43 9.41
C MET A 62 -7.59 0.61 10.33
N LYS A 63 -7.63 0.41 11.64
CA LYS A 63 -6.95 1.26 12.63
C LYS A 63 -5.44 1.38 12.37
N ILE A 64 -4.76 0.25 12.10
CA ILE A 64 -3.32 0.27 11.81
C ILE A 64 -3.05 0.90 10.45
N VAL A 65 -3.92 0.66 9.46
CA VAL A 65 -3.82 1.29 8.13
C VAL A 65 -3.89 2.81 8.26
N THR A 66 -4.85 3.35 9.02
CA THR A 66 -4.95 4.80 9.24
C THR A 66 -3.71 5.36 9.94
N GLN A 67 -3.21 4.68 10.98
CA GLN A 67 -1.98 5.10 11.68
C GLN A 67 -0.73 5.09 10.78
N MET A 68 -0.64 4.15 9.83
CA MET A 68 0.43 4.11 8.84
C MET A 68 0.34 5.28 7.84
N LEU A 69 -0.88 5.65 7.43
CA LEU A 69 -1.13 6.77 6.52
C LEU A 69 -0.83 8.12 7.18
N GLU A 70 -1.21 8.28 8.45
CA GLU A 70 -0.91 9.46 9.27
C GLU A 70 0.57 9.55 9.64
N GLY A 71 1.34 8.46 9.46
CA GLY A 71 2.75 8.39 9.81
C GLY A 71 3.04 8.23 11.30
N VAL A 72 2.02 7.90 12.09
CA VAL A 72 2.14 7.57 13.51
C VAL A 72 2.86 6.23 13.70
N VAL A 73 2.72 5.30 12.74
CA VAL A 73 3.37 3.99 12.73
C VAL A 73 4.27 3.88 11.51
N GLN A 74 5.49 3.38 11.71
CA GLN A 74 6.40 3.08 10.61
C GLN A 74 5.87 1.92 9.78
N VAL A 75 5.86 2.12 8.46
CA VAL A 75 5.46 1.09 7.51
C VAL A 75 6.67 0.18 7.26
N SER A 76 6.57 -1.07 7.70
CA SER A 76 7.55 -2.10 7.37
C SER A 76 7.38 -2.55 5.92
N VAL A 77 8.46 -3.03 5.31
CA VAL A 77 8.41 -3.60 3.95
C VAL A 77 7.38 -4.73 3.90
N PRO A 78 6.36 -4.66 3.03
CA PRO A 78 5.36 -5.70 2.90
C PRO A 78 5.91 -6.92 2.15
N PRO A 79 5.35 -8.13 2.36
CA PRO A 79 5.61 -9.28 1.52
C PRO A 79 5.35 -8.94 0.05
N CYS A 80 6.27 -9.33 -0.84
CA CYS A 80 6.16 -9.02 -2.25
C CYS A 80 4.87 -9.66 -2.82
N PRO A 81 3.98 -8.90 -3.48
CA PRO A 81 2.69 -9.42 -3.96
C PRO A 81 2.80 -10.34 -5.19
N SER A 82 4.01 -10.77 -5.57
CA SER A 82 4.22 -11.55 -6.79
C SER A 82 3.72 -13.01 -6.67
N PRO A 83 3.21 -13.61 -7.77
CA PRO A 83 2.91 -15.05 -7.83
C PRO A 83 4.18 -15.94 -7.86
N PHE A 84 5.38 -15.36 -7.96
CA PHE A 84 6.64 -16.07 -8.20
C PHE A 84 7.78 -15.59 -7.27
N ALA A 85 7.52 -15.50 -5.97
CA ALA A 85 8.59 -15.27 -4.98
C ALA A 85 9.36 -16.57 -4.63
N PHE A 86 9.06 -17.69 -5.28
CA PHE A 86 9.83 -18.94 -5.23
C PHE A 86 10.31 -19.32 -6.63
N SER A 87 11.22 -18.53 -7.19
CA SER A 87 12.10 -19.04 -8.24
C SER A 87 13.45 -18.34 -8.14
N SER A 88 14.44 -19.10 -7.67
CA SER A 88 15.86 -18.77 -7.46
C SER A 88 16.09 -17.96 -6.17
N VAL A 89 16.79 -18.45 -5.15
CA VAL A 89 17.96 -19.36 -5.08
C VAL A 89 17.83 -20.29 -3.88
#